data_AF-A0A6A0H8F3-F1
#
_entry.id   AF-A0A6A0H8F3-F1
#
_cell.length_a   1.000
_cell.length_b   1.000
_cell.length_c   1.000
_cell.angle_alpha   90.00
_cell.angle_beta   90.00
_cell.angle_gamma   90.00
#
_symmetry.space_group_name_H-M   'P 1'
#
loop_
_entity.id
_entity.type
_entity.pdbx_description
1 polymer ?
#
loop_
_entity_poly.entity_id
_entity_poly.type
_entity_poly.pdbx_seq_one_letter_code
_entity_poly.pdbx_strand_id
1 'polypeptide(L)'
;MALNSTKLLAQGITGPEGHEMSRPEEVEAEATNRACVLSNQVGCPLYVVHVMSKSAADVLSEKRRAGYVVFGETIAASLGASGSHYRHTCWRHAAAFFCCACSGDLQTTGTDNCTFSGSQKALGKDDFTKIPYGVNGVEDRMSIVWEKGVAQGKMDPCRFVAVTSTSAAKIFNIYPKKGRIAVGSDADVVVWNPHATRVISAKTHHQAVDFNIFEVGSSSL
;
A
#
# COMPACT_ATOMS: atom_id res chain seq x y z
N MET A 1 2.88 23.58 2.57
CA MET A 1 3.14 22.56 3.61
C MET A 1 1.89 22.41 4.45
N ALA A 2 1.45 21.20 4.78
CA ALA A 2 0.26 20.99 5.61
C ALA A 2 0.47 21.61 7.00
N LEU A 3 -0.55 22.28 7.55
CA LEU A 3 -0.49 23.00 8.82
C LEU A 3 0.07 22.14 9.97
N ASN A 4 -0.32 20.86 10.03
CA ASN A 4 0.16 19.92 11.04
C ASN A 4 1.66 19.62 10.91
N SER A 5 2.19 19.50 9.68
CA SER A 5 3.63 19.26 9.49
C SER A 5 4.44 20.47 9.99
N THR A 6 4.00 21.70 9.67
CA THR A 6 4.64 22.92 10.18
C THR A 6 4.60 22.98 11.72
N LYS A 7 3.47 22.60 12.33
CA LYS A 7 3.31 22.54 13.78
C LYS A 7 4.29 21.56 14.44
N LEU A 8 4.44 20.35 13.89
CA LEU A 8 5.33 19.33 14.44
C LEU A 8 6.81 19.73 14.30
N LEU A 9 7.19 20.31 13.15
CA LEU A 9 8.53 20.87 12.98
C LEU A 9 8.83 21.97 14.01
N ALA A 10 7.87 22.87 14.27
CA ALA A 10 8.01 23.91 15.29
C ALA A 10 8.11 23.36 16.73
N GLN A 11 7.64 22.13 16.95
CA GLN A 11 7.78 21.39 18.22
C GLN A 11 9.09 20.59 18.31
N GLY A 12 9.96 20.69 17.30
CA GLY A 12 11.24 19.97 17.24
C GLY A 12 11.12 18.52 16.77
N ILE A 13 9.94 18.09 16.28
CA ILE A 13 9.73 16.75 15.73
C ILE A 13 10.13 16.78 14.25
N THR A 14 11.34 16.31 13.97
CA THR A 14 11.95 16.34 12.63
C THR A 14 12.18 14.96 12.04
N GLY A 15 12.02 13.89 12.82
CA GLY A 15 12.22 12.52 12.37
C GLY A 15 11.01 11.93 11.62
N PRO A 16 11.15 10.73 11.02
CA PRO A 16 10.11 10.10 10.20
C PRO A 16 8.77 9.90 10.95
N GLU A 17 8.79 9.77 12.28
CA GLU A 17 7.59 9.72 13.12
C GLU A 17 6.70 10.96 12.96
N GLY A 18 7.29 12.12 12.69
CA GLY A 18 6.55 13.35 12.42
C GLY A 18 5.66 13.25 11.18
N HIS A 19 5.98 12.36 10.24
CA HIS A 19 5.14 12.15 9.07
C HIS A 19 3.78 11.55 9.42
N GLU A 20 3.78 10.44 10.15
CA GLU A 20 2.57 9.75 10.59
C GLU A 20 1.74 10.65 11.52
N MET A 21 2.41 11.28 12.50
CA MET A 21 1.76 12.22 13.42
C MET A 21 1.14 13.43 12.70
N SER A 22 1.69 13.84 11.55
CA SER A 22 1.15 14.98 10.80
C SER A 22 -0.15 14.67 10.07
N ARG A 23 -0.44 13.38 9.84
CA ARG A 23 -1.54 12.87 9.00
C ARG A 23 -2.12 11.60 9.63
N PRO A 24 -2.73 11.72 10.82
CA PRO A 24 -3.37 10.58 11.46
C PRO A 24 -4.51 10.04 10.58
N GLU A 25 -4.93 8.80 10.83
CA GLU A 25 -5.87 8.10 9.93
C GLU A 25 -7.22 8.80 9.72
N GLU A 26 -7.67 9.63 10.67
CA GLU A 26 -8.90 10.43 10.48
C GLU A 26 -8.81 11.39 9.28
N VAL A 27 -7.60 11.85 8.92
CA VAL A 27 -7.39 12.74 7.77
C VAL A 27 -7.64 11.98 6.46
N GLU A 28 -7.21 10.72 6.39
CA GLU A 28 -7.46 9.86 5.24
C GLU A 28 -8.95 9.51 5.13
N ALA A 29 -9.59 9.19 6.25
CA ALA A 29 -11.01 8.85 6.30
C ALA A 29 -11.91 10.03 5.89
N GLU A 30 -11.62 11.24 6.36
CA GLU A 30 -12.36 12.46 5.97
C GLU A 30 -12.25 12.69 4.46
N ALA A 31 -11.03 12.69 3.92
CA ALA A 31 -10.78 12.93 2.51
C ALA A 31 -11.47 11.86 1.64
N THR A 32 -11.41 10.60 2.06
CA THR A 32 -12.08 9.47 1.40
C THR A 32 -13.60 9.67 1.38
N ASN A 33 -14.20 10.02 2.53
CA ASN A 33 -15.65 10.25 2.62
C ASN A 33 -16.07 11.42 1.73
N ARG A 34 -15.33 12.54 1.78
CA ARG A 34 -15.62 13.73 0.97
C ARG A 34 -15.54 13.42 -0.52
N ALA A 35 -14.51 12.70 -0.96
CA ALA A 35 -14.39 12.27 -2.36
C ALA A 35 -15.57 11.38 -2.79
N CYS A 36 -15.97 10.40 -1.96
CA CYS A 36 -17.11 9.52 -2.24
C CYS A 36 -18.44 10.29 -2.36
N VAL A 37 -18.67 11.27 -1.50
CA VAL A 37 -19.88 12.10 -1.55
C VAL A 37 -19.91 12.91 -2.85
N LEU A 38 -18.80 13.57 -3.19
CA LEU A 38 -18.69 14.37 -4.40
C LEU A 38 -18.87 13.53 -5.67
N SER A 39 -18.22 12.37 -5.74
CA SER A 39 -18.33 11.49 -6.92
C SER A 39 -19.76 11.00 -7.13
N ASN A 40 -20.47 10.67 -6.05
CA ASN A 40 -21.85 10.23 -6.11
C ASN A 40 -22.80 11.36 -6.54
N GLN A 41 -22.59 12.59 -6.08
CA GLN A 41 -23.38 13.76 -6.51
C GLN A 41 -23.31 14.00 -8.02
N VAL A 42 -22.14 13.72 -8.63
CA VAL A 42 -21.95 13.88 -10.09
C VAL A 42 -22.15 12.59 -10.88
N GLY A 43 -22.57 11.49 -10.23
CA GLY A 43 -22.81 10.19 -10.88
C GLY A 43 -21.55 9.54 -11.47
N CYS A 44 -20.36 9.84 -10.94
CA CYS A 44 -19.09 9.33 -11.43
C CYS A 44 -18.54 8.19 -10.55
N PRO A 45 -18.12 7.06 -11.13
CA PRO A 45 -17.38 6.03 -10.41
C PRO A 45 -16.09 6.59 -9.79
N LEU A 46 -15.81 6.26 -8.53
CA LEU A 46 -14.58 6.68 -7.85
C LEU A 46 -13.67 5.50 -7.54
N TYR A 47 -12.37 5.68 -7.76
CA TYR A 47 -11.34 4.73 -7.34
C TYR A 47 -10.44 5.41 -6.32
N VAL A 48 -10.46 4.94 -5.07
CA VAL A 48 -9.61 5.46 -4.00
C VAL A 48 -8.35 4.61 -3.96
N VAL A 49 -7.23 5.24 -4.34
CA VAL A 49 -5.89 4.64 -4.35
C VAL A 49 -5.32 4.52 -2.95
N HIS A 50 -4.35 3.61 -2.78
CA HIS A 50 -3.51 3.45 -1.59
C HIS A 50 -4.25 3.67 -0.26
N VAL A 51 -5.33 2.92 -0.03
CA VAL A 51 -6.07 2.91 1.23
C VAL A 51 -5.18 2.27 2.29
N MET A 52 -4.74 3.09 3.25
CA MET A 52 -3.78 2.73 4.28
C MET A 52 -4.47 2.48 5.62
N SER A 53 -5.54 3.18 5.95
CA SER A 53 -6.18 3.04 7.26
C SER A 53 -7.43 2.16 7.26
N LYS A 54 -7.72 1.62 8.45
CA LYS A 54 -9.00 0.96 8.73
C LYS A 54 -10.14 1.96 8.59
N SER A 55 -9.99 3.16 9.14
CA SER A 55 -11.01 4.20 9.09
C SER A 55 -11.41 4.59 7.66
N ALA A 56 -10.46 4.71 6.72
CA ALA A 56 -10.78 4.94 5.30
C ALA A 56 -11.43 3.71 4.63
N ALA A 57 -10.99 2.50 4.98
CA ALA A 57 -11.60 1.27 4.49
C ALA A 57 -13.05 1.10 4.96
N ASP A 58 -13.35 1.46 6.21
CA ASP A 58 -14.70 1.42 6.80
C ASP A 58 -15.63 2.40 6.07
N VAL A 59 -15.16 3.63 5.78
CA VAL A 59 -15.89 4.60 4.94
C VAL A 59 -16.22 4.00 3.58
N LEU A 60 -15.26 3.39 2.88
CA LEU A 60 -15.50 2.77 1.58
C LEU A 60 -16.52 1.63 1.66
N SER A 61 -16.41 0.79 2.69
CA SER A 61 -17.35 -0.31 2.93
C SER A 61 -18.78 0.21 3.14
N GLU A 62 -18.95 1.26 3.94
CA GLU A 62 -20.25 1.92 4.15
C GLU A 62 -20.83 2.53 2.87
N LYS A 63 -20.03 3.29 2.11
CA LYS A 63 -20.50 3.92 0.86
C LYS A 63 -20.89 2.87 -0.19
N ARG A 64 -20.11 1.79 -0.31
CA ARG A 64 -20.45 0.65 -1.19
C ARG A 64 -21.76 -0.01 -0.77
N ARG A 65 -21.98 -0.26 0.53
CA ARG A 65 -23.27 -0.79 1.05
C ARG A 65 -24.44 0.14 0.78
N ALA A 66 -24.21 1.45 0.75
CA ALA A 66 -25.20 2.46 0.37
C ALA A 66 -25.43 2.58 -1.15
N GLY A 67 -24.80 1.72 -1.97
CA GLY A 67 -24.99 1.68 -3.43
C GLY A 67 -24.09 2.64 -4.22
N TYR A 68 -23.12 3.28 -3.58
CA TYR A 68 -22.20 4.18 -4.27
C TYR A 68 -21.26 3.36 -5.16
N VAL A 69 -20.99 3.85 -6.37
CA VAL A 69 -20.03 3.22 -7.29
C VAL A 69 -18.61 3.63 -6.92
N VAL A 70 -18.08 3.03 -5.84
CA VAL A 70 -16.73 3.31 -5.35
C VAL A 70 -15.90 2.02 -5.22
N PHE A 71 -14.63 2.14 -5.57
CA PHE A 71 -13.62 1.10 -5.47
C PHE A 71 -12.50 1.58 -4.55
N GLY A 72 -11.87 0.66 -3.86
CA GLY A 72 -10.68 0.93 -3.07
C GLY A 72 -9.56 -0.05 -3.39
N GLU A 73 -8.35 0.50 -3.41
CA GLU A 73 -7.09 -0.22 -3.60
C GLU A 73 -6.27 -0.13 -2.32
N THR A 74 -5.80 -1.25 -1.81
CA THR A 74 -4.71 -1.27 -0.81
C THR A 74 -3.39 -1.62 -1.48
N ILE A 75 -2.26 -1.43 -0.80
CA ILE A 75 -0.94 -1.74 -1.35
C ILE A 75 -0.25 -2.88 -0.59
N ALA A 76 0.84 -3.41 -1.15
CA ALA A 76 1.61 -4.46 -0.47
C ALA A 76 2.14 -3.99 0.90
N ALA A 77 2.56 -2.73 1.00
CA ALA A 77 3.12 -2.13 2.22
C ALA A 77 2.12 -2.14 3.38
N SER A 78 0.86 -1.76 3.12
CA SER A 78 -0.24 -1.77 4.10
C SER A 78 -0.58 -3.16 4.63
N LEU A 79 -0.39 -4.20 3.82
CA LEU A 79 -0.69 -5.58 4.18
C LEU A 79 0.50 -6.29 4.86
N GLY A 80 1.72 -5.96 4.43
CA GLY A 80 2.94 -6.68 4.79
C GLY A 80 3.75 -6.05 5.92
N ALA A 81 3.60 -4.75 6.16
CA ALA A 81 4.38 -3.99 7.12
C ALA A 81 3.48 -3.14 8.06
N SER A 82 4.07 -2.64 9.14
CA SER A 82 3.37 -1.81 10.13
C SER A 82 4.07 -0.47 10.34
N GLY A 83 3.30 0.58 10.62
CA GLY A 83 3.85 1.87 11.04
C GLY A 83 4.66 1.84 12.35
N SER A 84 4.70 0.71 13.09
CA SER A 84 5.59 0.58 14.25
C SER A 84 7.07 0.84 13.92
N HIS A 85 7.48 0.66 12.66
CA HIS A 85 8.83 0.93 12.19
C HIS A 85 9.21 2.42 12.17
N TYR A 86 8.25 3.36 12.17
CA TYR A 86 8.54 4.80 12.23
C TYR A 86 9.31 5.23 13.48
N ARG A 87 9.19 4.46 14.56
CA ARG A 87 9.82 4.74 15.85
C ARG A 87 11.11 3.94 16.06
N HIS A 88 11.62 3.31 15.01
CA HIS A 88 12.86 2.54 15.09
C HIS A 88 14.06 3.45 15.37
N THR A 89 14.97 3.03 16.24
CA THR A 89 16.13 3.84 16.66
C THR A 89 17.09 4.14 15.51
N CYS A 90 17.18 3.23 14.53
CA CYS A 90 17.82 3.52 13.26
C CYS A 90 16.90 4.36 12.36
N TRP A 91 17.32 5.59 12.07
CA TRP A 91 16.61 6.53 11.20
C TRP A 91 16.41 5.99 9.77
N ARG A 92 17.42 5.32 9.20
CA ARG A 92 17.32 4.74 7.84
C ARG A 92 16.25 3.67 7.76
N HIS A 93 16.16 2.83 8.79
CA HIS A 93 15.09 1.85 8.93
C HIS A 93 13.73 2.55 9.02
N ALA A 94 13.57 3.51 9.92
CA ALA A 94 12.30 4.24 10.07
C ALA A 94 11.87 4.96 8.76
N ALA A 95 12.81 5.55 8.03
CA ALA A 95 12.57 6.21 6.75
C ALA A 95 12.25 5.25 5.60
N ALA A 96 12.64 3.97 5.69
CA ALA A 96 12.31 2.94 4.70
C ALA A 96 10.83 2.55 4.77
N PHE A 97 10.22 2.52 5.96
CA PHE A 97 8.83 2.07 6.18
C PHE A 97 7.78 3.18 6.02
N PHE A 98 8.13 4.17 5.21
CA PHE A 98 7.35 5.38 5.00
C PHE A 98 6.06 5.09 4.21
N CYS A 99 4.89 5.16 4.88
CA CYS A 99 3.53 4.83 4.40
C CYS A 99 3.08 3.35 4.56
N CYS A 100 3.08 2.77 5.77
CA CYS A 100 2.47 1.45 6.04
C CYS A 100 1.31 1.51 7.08
N ALA A 101 0.10 1.02 6.76
CA ALA A 101 -1.02 0.80 7.71
C ALA A 101 -2.05 -0.21 7.14
N CYS A 102 -2.87 -0.89 7.96
CA CYS A 102 -3.72 -2.03 7.55
C CYS A 102 -5.13 -1.68 7.04
N SER A 103 -5.66 -2.39 6.03
CA SER A 103 -7.00 -2.15 5.47
C SER A 103 -7.84 -3.42 5.20
N GLY A 104 -9.17 -3.29 5.31
CA GLY A 104 -10.20 -4.33 5.12
C GLY A 104 -10.69 -4.56 3.67
N ASP A 105 -12.01 -4.80 3.47
CA ASP A 105 -12.63 -5.32 2.23
C ASP A 105 -12.48 -4.40 0.99
N LEU A 106 -11.36 -4.54 0.31
CA LEU A 106 -10.96 -3.76 -0.86
C LEU A 106 -10.89 -4.64 -2.12
N GLN A 107 -10.99 -4.01 -3.29
CA GLN A 107 -11.23 -4.72 -4.55
C GLN A 107 -9.95 -5.07 -5.30
N THR A 108 -8.89 -4.29 -5.08
CA THR A 108 -7.62 -4.39 -5.78
C THR A 108 -6.44 -4.23 -4.83
N THR A 109 -5.32 -4.81 -5.22
CA THR A 109 -4.03 -4.65 -4.54
C THR A 109 -3.02 -4.03 -5.50
N GLY A 110 -2.53 -2.85 -5.16
CA GLY A 110 -1.44 -2.15 -5.84
C GLY A 110 -0.12 -2.31 -5.09
N THR A 111 0.82 -1.43 -5.39
CA THR A 111 2.10 -1.35 -4.67
C THR A 111 2.52 0.06 -4.34
N ASP A 112 2.02 1.05 -5.09
CA ASP A 112 2.54 2.41 -5.08
C ASP A 112 4.08 2.43 -5.16
N ASN A 113 4.64 1.58 -6.04
CA ASN A 113 6.07 1.36 -6.12
C ASN A 113 6.79 2.63 -6.60
N CYS A 114 7.31 3.38 -5.65
CA CYS A 114 8.00 4.65 -5.84
C CYS A 114 9.27 4.61 -4.99
N THR A 115 10.37 4.15 -5.57
CA THR A 115 11.56 3.78 -4.81
C THR A 115 12.61 4.89 -4.81
N PHE A 116 13.22 5.11 -3.65
CA PHE A 116 14.33 6.02 -3.44
C PHE A 116 15.39 5.29 -2.62
N SER A 117 16.66 5.42 -2.96
CA SER A 117 17.76 4.85 -2.18
C SER A 117 17.83 5.44 -0.76
N GLY A 118 18.58 4.78 0.12
CA GLY A 118 18.87 5.32 1.46
C GLY A 118 19.53 6.71 1.41
N SER A 119 20.38 6.97 0.40
CA SER A 119 21.01 8.28 0.19
C SER A 119 20.01 9.35 -0.26
N GLN A 120 19.02 9.01 -1.09
CA GLN A 120 17.96 9.93 -1.48
C GLN A 120 17.00 10.21 -0.33
N LYS A 121 16.65 9.18 0.45
CA LYS A 121 15.82 9.34 1.66
C LYS A 121 16.47 10.32 2.65
N ALA A 122 17.80 10.22 2.83
CA ALA A 122 18.57 11.06 3.74
C ALA A 122 18.51 12.58 3.46
N LEU A 123 17.95 13.02 2.33
CA LEU A 123 17.65 14.43 2.07
C LEU A 123 16.73 15.05 3.13
N GLY A 124 15.89 14.25 3.79
CA GLY A 124 15.02 14.70 4.89
C GLY A 124 15.48 14.29 6.28
N LYS A 125 16.78 14.01 6.48
CA LYS A 125 17.32 13.58 7.78
C LYS A 125 16.92 14.47 8.96
N ASP A 126 16.99 15.78 8.74
CA ASP A 126 16.71 16.79 9.76
C ASP A 126 15.34 17.48 9.56
N ASP A 127 14.54 16.98 8.61
CA ASP A 127 13.24 17.53 8.24
C ASP A 127 12.43 16.46 7.49
N PHE A 128 11.55 15.76 8.21
CA PHE A 128 10.75 14.67 7.64
C PHE A 128 9.92 15.07 6.43
N THR A 129 9.61 16.35 6.26
CA THR A 129 8.80 16.84 5.12
C THR A 129 9.57 16.80 3.81
N LYS A 130 10.90 16.71 3.88
CA LYS A 130 11.82 16.60 2.74
C LYS A 130 12.24 15.16 2.44
N ILE A 131 11.79 14.18 3.23
CA ILE A 131 12.01 12.76 2.90
C ILE A 131 11.17 12.46 1.65
N PRO A 132 11.78 12.01 0.53
CA PRO A 132 11.02 11.66 -0.65
C PRO A 132 10.06 10.50 -0.35
N TYR A 133 8.80 10.68 -0.76
CA TYR A 133 7.69 9.77 -0.49
C TYR A 133 7.72 8.53 -1.37
N GLY A 134 7.68 7.34 -0.77
CA GLY A 134 7.51 6.09 -1.52
C GLY A 134 8.32 4.91 -0.98
N VAL A 135 7.88 3.71 -1.35
CA VAL A 135 8.44 2.43 -0.93
C VAL A 135 8.51 1.44 -2.09
N ASN A 136 9.19 0.31 -1.84
CA ASN A 136 9.27 -0.82 -2.76
C ASN A 136 8.06 -1.75 -2.59
N GLY A 137 7.70 -2.47 -3.65
CA GLY A 137 6.67 -3.50 -3.52
C GLY A 137 6.27 -4.24 -4.80
N VAL A 138 6.70 -3.79 -5.97
CA VAL A 138 6.31 -4.39 -7.27
C VAL A 138 6.57 -5.89 -7.35
N GLU A 139 7.73 -6.33 -6.87
CA GLU A 139 8.14 -7.75 -6.88
C GLU A 139 7.44 -8.56 -5.79
N ASP A 140 7.27 -7.97 -4.61
CA ASP A 140 6.86 -8.70 -3.41
C ASP A 140 5.34 -8.79 -3.23
N ARG A 141 4.57 -7.96 -3.96
CA ARG A 141 3.10 -7.85 -3.84
C ARG A 141 2.40 -9.19 -3.77
N MET A 142 2.63 -10.06 -4.75
CA MET A 142 1.88 -11.32 -4.85
C MET A 142 2.20 -12.26 -3.68
N SER A 143 3.48 -12.37 -3.28
CA SER A 143 3.88 -13.19 -2.13
C SER A 143 3.32 -12.65 -0.82
N ILE A 144 3.34 -11.32 -0.63
CA ILE A 144 2.80 -10.69 0.58
C ILE A 144 1.28 -10.88 0.68
N VAL A 145 0.54 -10.66 -0.41
CA VAL A 145 -0.92 -10.87 -0.43
C VAL A 145 -1.26 -12.35 -0.21
N TRP A 146 -0.48 -13.27 -0.79
CA TRP A 146 -0.64 -14.70 -0.56
C TRP A 146 -0.41 -15.09 0.89
N GLU A 147 0.73 -14.71 1.46
CA GLU A 147 1.13 -15.07 2.82
C GLU A 147 0.19 -14.46 3.87
N LYS A 148 -0.16 -13.18 3.73
CA LYS A 148 -1.00 -12.47 4.70
C LYS A 148 -2.50 -12.72 4.52
N GLY A 149 -2.90 -13.18 3.35
CA GLY A 149 -4.30 -13.43 2.97
C GLY A 149 -4.65 -14.91 2.91
N VAL A 150 -4.08 -15.63 1.94
CA VAL A 150 -4.43 -17.03 1.64
C VAL A 150 -3.86 -17.98 2.70
N ALA A 151 -2.56 -17.92 2.97
CA ALA A 151 -1.90 -18.84 3.91
C ALA A 151 -2.45 -18.70 5.35
N GLN A 152 -2.93 -17.50 5.71
CA GLN A 152 -3.57 -17.24 7.00
C GLN A 152 -5.09 -17.53 7.02
N GLY A 153 -5.66 -18.05 5.94
CA GLY A 153 -7.08 -18.42 5.87
C GLY A 153 -8.04 -17.23 5.84
N LYS A 154 -7.59 -16.02 5.53
CA LYS A 154 -8.44 -14.82 5.43
C LYS A 154 -9.15 -14.70 4.08
N MET A 155 -8.60 -15.33 3.04
CA MET A 155 -9.22 -15.41 1.71
C MET A 155 -8.85 -16.72 1.01
N ASP A 156 -9.68 -17.17 0.08
CA ASP A 156 -9.37 -18.32 -0.78
C ASP A 156 -8.49 -17.92 -1.99
N PRO A 157 -7.90 -18.89 -2.72
CA PRO A 157 -7.09 -18.61 -3.91
C PRO A 157 -7.86 -17.91 -5.05
N CYS A 158 -9.17 -18.11 -5.17
CA CYS A 158 -9.97 -17.43 -6.20
C CYS A 158 -10.11 -15.94 -5.88
N ARG A 159 -10.29 -15.59 -4.61
CA ARG A 159 -10.28 -14.20 -4.14
C ARG A 159 -8.90 -13.57 -4.29
N PHE A 160 -7.82 -14.31 -4.05
CA PHE A 160 -6.45 -13.86 -4.35
C PHE A 160 -6.29 -13.49 -5.83
N VAL A 161 -6.73 -14.34 -6.77
CA VAL A 161 -6.71 -14.02 -8.20
C VAL A 161 -7.53 -12.76 -8.49
N ALA A 162 -8.71 -12.62 -7.87
CA ALA A 162 -9.56 -11.47 -8.07
C ALA A 162 -8.89 -10.15 -7.65
N VAL A 163 -8.34 -10.06 -6.44
CA VAL A 163 -7.76 -8.82 -5.91
C VAL A 163 -6.38 -8.50 -6.49
N THR A 164 -5.70 -9.46 -7.11
CA THR A 164 -4.37 -9.25 -7.72
C THR A 164 -4.41 -9.06 -9.23
N SER A 165 -5.50 -9.45 -9.91
CA SER A 165 -5.61 -9.37 -11.38
C SER A 165 -7.03 -9.09 -11.88
N THR A 166 -8.01 -9.97 -11.65
CA THR A 166 -9.33 -9.93 -12.31
C THR A 166 -10.09 -8.63 -12.06
N SER A 167 -10.12 -8.15 -10.82
CA SER A 167 -10.84 -6.93 -10.45
C SER A 167 -10.23 -5.72 -11.15
N ALA A 168 -8.90 -5.60 -11.15
CA ALA A 168 -8.20 -4.53 -11.85
C ALA A 168 -8.50 -4.57 -13.35
N ALA A 169 -8.43 -5.76 -13.97
CA ALA A 169 -8.74 -5.90 -15.39
C ALA A 169 -10.18 -5.47 -15.74
N LYS A 170 -11.15 -5.76 -14.86
CA LYS A 170 -12.55 -5.31 -15.04
C LYS A 170 -12.70 -3.81 -14.85
N ILE A 171 -12.11 -3.25 -13.80
CA ILE A 171 -12.19 -1.81 -13.48
C ILE A 171 -11.55 -0.97 -14.58
N PHE A 172 -10.38 -1.39 -15.07
CA PHE A 172 -9.62 -0.69 -16.12
C PHE A 172 -9.97 -1.16 -17.53
N ASN A 173 -11.09 -1.85 -17.70
CA ASN A 173 -11.69 -2.20 -19.00
C ASN A 173 -10.77 -2.99 -19.96
N ILE A 174 -10.02 -3.95 -19.42
CA ILE A 174 -9.14 -4.86 -20.19
C ILE A 174 -9.46 -6.35 -19.94
N TYR A 175 -10.61 -6.64 -19.32
CA TYR A 175 -11.12 -8.00 -19.12
C TYR A 175 -11.98 -8.44 -20.32
N PRO A 176 -11.89 -9.70 -20.81
CA PRO A 176 -11.07 -10.80 -20.32
C PRO A 176 -9.68 -10.90 -20.99
N LYS A 177 -9.24 -9.89 -21.75
CA LYS A 177 -7.92 -9.89 -22.39
C LYS A 177 -6.80 -10.12 -21.37
N LYS A 178 -6.92 -9.49 -20.19
CA LYS A 178 -6.08 -9.74 -18.99
C LYS A 178 -6.95 -10.25 -17.82
N GLY A 179 -6.30 -10.87 -16.83
CA GLY A 179 -6.94 -11.26 -15.56
C GLY A 179 -7.88 -12.48 -15.67
N ARG A 180 -7.74 -13.30 -16.71
CA ARG A 180 -8.45 -14.58 -16.86
C ARG A 180 -7.63 -15.57 -17.66
N ILE A 181 -7.61 -16.83 -17.24
CA ILE A 181 -7.14 -17.94 -18.08
C ILE A 181 -8.36 -18.46 -18.86
N ALA A 182 -8.44 -18.12 -20.14
CA ALA A 182 -9.49 -18.56 -21.05
C ALA A 182 -8.99 -18.50 -22.50
N VAL A 183 -9.64 -19.24 -23.39
CA VAL A 183 -9.40 -19.13 -24.84
C VAL A 183 -9.63 -17.69 -25.28
N GLY A 184 -8.65 -17.10 -25.98
CA GLY A 184 -8.68 -15.71 -26.46
C GLY A 184 -8.13 -14.66 -25.50
N SER A 185 -7.78 -15.01 -24.26
CA SER A 185 -7.04 -14.14 -23.35
C SER A 185 -5.54 -14.11 -23.69
N ASP A 186 -4.84 -13.04 -23.33
CA ASP A 186 -3.39 -12.98 -23.47
C ASP A 186 -2.73 -14.01 -22.52
N ALA A 187 -1.61 -14.60 -22.95
CA ALA A 187 -0.90 -15.66 -22.24
C ALA A 187 -0.02 -15.16 -21.07
N ASP A 188 -0.54 -14.22 -20.27
CA ASP A 188 0.12 -13.71 -19.06
C ASP A 188 -0.20 -14.65 -17.89
N VAL A 189 0.58 -15.74 -17.76
CA VAL A 189 0.32 -16.81 -16.80
C VAL A 189 1.46 -16.93 -15.79
N VAL A 190 1.11 -17.09 -14.51
CA VAL A 190 2.05 -17.37 -13.41
C VAL A 190 1.82 -18.80 -12.92
N VAL A 191 2.86 -19.63 -12.94
CA VAL A 191 2.85 -20.93 -12.26
C VAL A 191 3.22 -20.69 -10.80
N TRP A 192 2.23 -20.80 -9.92
CA TRP A 192 2.37 -20.49 -8.49
C TRP A 192 2.53 -21.77 -7.67
N ASN A 193 3.64 -21.91 -6.93
CA ASN A 193 3.80 -22.98 -5.95
C ASN A 193 3.31 -22.51 -4.57
N PRO A 194 2.15 -23.00 -4.07
CA PRO A 194 1.57 -22.54 -2.82
C PRO A 194 2.36 -22.98 -1.57
N HIS A 195 3.30 -23.92 -1.72
CA HIS A 195 4.11 -24.47 -0.63
C HIS A 195 5.55 -23.93 -0.62
N ALA A 196 5.93 -23.11 -1.60
CA ALA A 196 7.24 -22.51 -1.65
C ALA A 196 7.36 -21.38 -0.62
N THR A 197 8.49 -21.35 0.08
CA THR A 197 8.84 -20.27 1.01
C THR A 197 10.07 -19.52 0.51
N ARG A 198 10.10 -18.19 0.67
CA ARG A 198 11.29 -17.38 0.43
C ARG A 198 11.46 -16.34 1.53
N VAL A 199 12.69 -16.04 1.89
CA VAL A 199 13.02 -14.89 2.72
C VAL A 199 13.19 -13.69 1.80
N ILE A 200 12.42 -12.62 2.04
CA ILE A 200 12.55 -11.37 1.28
C ILE A 200 13.77 -10.61 1.81
N SER A 201 14.66 -10.20 0.90
CA SER A 201 15.86 -9.43 1.23
C SER A 201 16.22 -8.48 0.10
N ALA A 202 16.73 -7.29 0.44
CA ALA A 202 17.33 -6.38 -0.54
C ALA A 202 18.53 -7.00 -1.29
N LYS A 203 19.17 -8.03 -0.72
CA LYS A 203 20.30 -8.72 -1.38
C LYS A 203 19.86 -9.64 -2.52
N THR A 204 18.60 -10.06 -2.53
CA THR A 204 18.09 -11.09 -3.45
C THR A 204 16.91 -10.61 -4.29
N HIS A 205 16.36 -9.42 -4.02
CA HIS A 205 15.34 -8.83 -4.87
C HIS A 205 15.94 -8.36 -6.19
N HIS A 206 15.07 -8.04 -7.15
CA HIS A 206 15.42 -7.55 -8.48
C HIS A 206 15.15 -6.05 -8.64
N GLN A 207 14.79 -5.38 -7.54
CA GLN A 207 14.57 -3.94 -7.51
C GLN A 207 15.90 -3.20 -7.41
N ALA A 208 15.98 -2.00 -7.96
CA ALA A 208 17.22 -1.21 -7.96
C ALA A 208 17.52 -0.52 -6.62
N VAL A 209 16.55 -0.49 -5.70
CA VAL A 209 16.66 0.17 -4.40
C VAL A 209 17.49 -0.66 -3.42
N ASP A 210 18.19 -0.01 -2.51
CA ASP A 210 19.16 -0.62 -1.59
C ASP A 210 18.55 -1.16 -0.28
N PHE A 211 17.21 -1.21 -0.18
CA PHE A 211 16.50 -1.78 0.97
C PHE A 211 15.20 -2.47 0.54
N ASN A 212 14.60 -3.25 1.43
CA ASN A 212 13.28 -3.83 1.22
C ASN A 212 12.44 -3.74 2.50
N ILE A 213 11.26 -3.12 2.43
CA ILE A 213 10.36 -2.96 3.58
C ILE A 213 9.76 -4.28 4.10
N PHE A 214 9.92 -5.39 3.38
CA PHE A 214 9.45 -6.70 3.82
C PHE A 214 10.57 -7.59 4.37
N GLU A 215 11.79 -7.05 4.52
CA GLU A 215 12.93 -7.78 5.07
C GLU A 215 12.78 -7.97 6.59
N VAL A 216 12.92 -9.21 7.06
CA VAL A 216 12.77 -9.56 8.48
C VAL A 216 14.16 -9.56 9.13
N GLY A 217 14.38 -8.69 10.12
CA GLY A 217 15.53 -8.79 11.04
C GLY A 217 16.75 -7.90 10.74
N SER A 218 16.69 -6.94 9.82
CA SER A 218 17.78 -5.97 9.64
C SER A 218 17.68 -4.82 10.66
N SER A 219 18.10 -5.10 11.90
CA SER A 219 18.40 -4.05 12.91
C SER A 219 19.64 -3.21 12.56
N SER A 220 20.22 -3.40 11.37
CA SER A 220 21.45 -2.75 10.89
C SER A 220 21.34 -2.37 9.40
N LEU A 221 20.79 -1.19 9.16
CA LEU A 221 21.03 -0.34 7.98
C LEU A 221 21.57 1.02 8.44
#